data_AF-A0A7G2CPA4-F1
#
_entry.id   AF-A0A7G2CPA4-F1
#
_cell.length_a   1.000
_cell.length_b   1.000
_cell.length_c   1.000
_cell.angle_alpha   90.00
_cell.angle_beta   90.00
_cell.angle_gamma   90.00
#
_symmetry.space_group_name_H-M   'P 1'
#
loop_
_entity.id
_entity.type
_entity.pdbx_description
1 polymer ?
#
loop_
_entity_poly.entity_id
_entity_poly.type
_entity_poly.pdbx_seq_one_letter_code
_entity_poly.pdbx_strand_id
1 'polypeptide(L)'
;MIYIIANRLSAQSVEVRKSQLILNDLTVNMFSEGFCTELFRPQPLYSLGATLSIFSSLSETSMMKLASNSIQKLFDLMRMSVKRQLQSLAHPLEIIEWTLNHVEGVQQFVPQQTQPTLIQLRERLLALHRTLNVGDYHWIRRALLNFTAGFRVKVSLFLNNRLQDTEGMFLYPPPSYLVPLPSCEAPGTVRRYSDGKVVETTTVPHRDASLRYPPHVAPGTWDCTQRKCRVTSAGVNVFAHGDDVLRMQSQEIVPGKAHVTAEEQAKEATRGYELEMNYLSQLAGKRHPSAHEKIHLTLFEEESNGTKPSPRRQRS
;
A
#
# COMPACT_ATOMS: atom_id res chain seq x y z
N MET A 1 -6.28 2.21 -0.91
CA MET A 1 -7.65 2.39 -1.44
C MET A 1 -7.92 3.83 -1.83
N ILE A 2 -7.86 4.79 -0.88
CA ILE A 2 -8.24 6.20 -1.10
C ILE A 2 -7.51 6.85 -2.28
N TYR A 3 -6.19 6.67 -2.43
CA TYR A 3 -5.46 7.20 -3.59
C TYR A 3 -6.01 6.72 -4.93
N ILE A 4 -6.32 5.43 -5.05
CA ILE A 4 -6.82 4.87 -6.32
C ILE A 4 -8.18 5.48 -6.63
N ILE A 5 -9.08 5.52 -5.65
CA ILE A 5 -10.42 6.08 -5.82
C ILE A 5 -10.37 7.57 -6.14
N ALA A 6 -9.55 8.36 -5.43
CA ALA A 6 -9.39 9.79 -5.69
C ALA A 6 -8.91 10.05 -7.13
N ASN A 7 -7.92 9.29 -7.59
CA ASN A 7 -7.44 9.40 -8.98
C ASN A 7 -8.49 8.97 -9.99
N ARG A 8 -9.26 7.91 -9.72
CA ARG A 8 -10.35 7.46 -10.62
C ARG A 8 -11.49 8.47 -10.72
N LEU A 9 -11.89 9.05 -9.59
CA LEU A 9 -12.87 10.14 -9.55
C LEU A 9 -12.41 11.35 -10.39
N SER A 10 -11.13 11.70 -10.29
CA SER A 10 -10.52 12.77 -11.10
C SER A 10 -10.49 12.41 -12.59
N ALA A 11 -10.06 11.20 -12.95
CA ALA A 11 -9.97 10.73 -14.33
C ALA A 11 -11.33 10.71 -15.04
N GLN A 12 -12.38 10.39 -14.29
CA GLN A 12 -13.76 10.33 -14.80
C GLN A 12 -14.46 11.69 -14.77
N SER A 13 -13.75 12.76 -14.37
CA SER A 13 -14.32 14.11 -14.24
C SER A 13 -15.58 14.14 -13.38
N VAL A 14 -15.62 13.32 -12.31
CA VAL A 14 -16.75 13.30 -11.38
C VAL A 14 -16.83 14.65 -10.66
N GLU A 15 -18.04 15.20 -10.56
CA GLU A 15 -18.31 16.48 -9.90
C GLU A 15 -17.59 16.60 -8.55
N VAL A 16 -16.84 17.69 -8.36
CA VAL A 16 -15.96 17.90 -7.19
C VAL A 16 -16.70 17.67 -5.86
N ARG A 17 -17.95 18.16 -5.76
CA ARG A 17 -18.78 18.00 -4.56
C ARG A 17 -19.07 16.52 -4.27
N LYS A 18 -19.41 15.74 -5.30
CA LYS A 18 -19.66 14.29 -5.17
C LYS A 18 -18.38 13.55 -4.79
N SER A 19 -17.27 13.89 -5.43
CA SER A 19 -15.96 13.31 -5.12
C SER A 19 -15.54 13.57 -3.67
N GLN A 20 -15.74 14.79 -3.17
CA GLN A 20 -15.49 15.15 -1.77
C GLN A 20 -16.36 14.35 -0.79
N LEU A 21 -17.64 14.16 -1.10
CA LEU A 21 -18.54 13.36 -0.26
C LEU A 21 -18.10 11.88 -0.21
N ILE A 22 -17.74 11.30 -1.35
CA ILE A 22 -17.25 9.91 -1.44
C ILE A 22 -15.96 9.74 -0.62
N LEU A 23 -15.00 10.65 -0.80
CA LEU A 23 -13.70 10.57 -0.11
C LEU A 23 -13.84 10.80 1.40
N ASN A 24 -14.73 11.71 1.82
CA ASN A 24 -15.05 11.89 3.23
C ASN A 24 -15.67 10.62 3.83
N ASP A 25 -16.74 10.09 3.21
CA ASP A 25 -17.44 8.91 3.70
C ASP A 25 -16.50 7.69 3.81
N LEU A 26 -15.73 7.43 2.75
CA LEU A 26 -14.76 6.33 2.74
C LEU A 26 -13.71 6.49 3.85
N THR A 27 -13.17 7.69 4.04
CA THR A 27 -12.12 7.94 5.04
C THR A 27 -12.65 7.79 6.47
N VAL A 28 -13.84 8.33 6.74
CA VAL A 28 -14.47 8.22 8.06
C VAL A 28 -14.85 6.78 8.40
N ASN A 29 -15.33 6.01 7.41
CA ASN A 29 -15.67 4.59 7.60
C ASN A 29 -14.41 3.73 7.80
N MET A 30 -13.36 3.98 7.01
CA MET A 30 -12.09 3.26 7.07
C MET A 30 -11.32 3.51 8.37
N PHE A 31 -11.47 4.69 8.99
CA PHE A 31 -10.76 5.07 10.21
C PHE A 31 -11.72 5.38 11.36
N SER A 32 -12.88 4.73 11.39
CA SER A 32 -13.82 4.87 12.50
C SER A 32 -13.16 4.49 13.83
N GLU A 33 -13.56 5.12 14.93
CA GLU A 33 -12.90 4.92 16.23
C GLU A 33 -12.93 3.45 16.68
N GLY A 34 -14.07 2.77 16.49
CA GLY A 34 -14.22 1.35 16.83
C GLY A 34 -13.30 0.47 15.99
N PHE A 35 -13.22 0.73 14.68
CA PHE A 35 -12.32 -0.01 13.79
C PHE A 35 -10.84 0.24 14.13
N CYS A 36 -10.45 1.51 14.34
CA CYS A 36 -9.09 1.86 14.74
C CYS A 36 -8.72 1.27 16.11
N THR A 37 -9.67 1.15 17.04
CA THR A 37 -9.40 0.55 18.35
C THR A 37 -9.03 -0.92 18.22
N GLU A 38 -9.73 -1.68 17.38
CA GLU A 38 -9.39 -3.08 17.11
C GLU A 38 -8.15 -3.22 16.22
N LEU A 39 -8.01 -2.37 15.20
CA LEU A 39 -6.88 -2.43 14.26
C LEU A 39 -5.53 -2.24 14.97
N PHE A 40 -5.48 -1.42 16.02
CA PHE A 40 -4.26 -1.11 16.77
C PHE A 40 -4.02 -2.08 17.95
N ARG A 41 -4.90 -3.06 18.18
CA ARG A 41 -4.58 -4.13 19.14
C ARG A 41 -3.45 -5.00 18.61
N PRO A 42 -2.53 -5.47 19.47
CA PRO A 42 -1.56 -6.49 19.08
C PRO A 42 -2.29 -7.74 18.56
N GLN A 43 -2.03 -8.09 17.31
CA GLN A 43 -2.71 -9.19 16.65
C GLN A 43 -1.84 -9.77 15.53
N PRO A 44 -1.99 -11.06 15.19
CA PRO A 44 -1.31 -11.64 14.04
C PRO A 44 -1.80 -10.98 12.75
N LEU A 45 -0.98 -11.08 11.69
CA LEU A 45 -1.37 -10.60 10.38
C LEU A 45 -2.56 -11.41 9.84
N TYR A 46 -3.58 -10.73 9.33
CA TYR A 46 -4.73 -11.40 8.72
C TYR A 46 -4.37 -12.17 7.46
N SER A 47 -5.21 -13.15 7.12
CA SER A 47 -5.14 -13.81 5.83
C SER A 47 -5.50 -12.85 4.69
N LEU A 48 -5.13 -13.22 3.47
CA LEU A 48 -5.42 -12.42 2.28
C LEU A 48 -6.94 -12.27 2.07
N GLY A 49 -7.68 -13.37 2.21
CA GLY A 49 -9.15 -13.37 2.11
C GLY A 49 -9.81 -12.50 3.19
N ALA A 50 -9.30 -12.54 4.42
CA ALA A 50 -9.79 -11.68 5.50
C ALA A 50 -9.56 -10.20 5.19
N THR A 51 -8.36 -9.86 4.71
CA THR A 51 -8.02 -8.50 4.30
C THR A 51 -8.92 -8.02 3.16
N LEU A 52 -9.16 -8.86 2.15
CA LEU A 52 -10.07 -8.56 1.04
C LEU A 52 -11.50 -8.29 1.54
N SER A 53 -12.04 -9.14 2.42
CA SER A 53 -13.39 -8.97 2.96
C SER A 53 -13.58 -7.63 3.69
N ILE A 54 -12.59 -7.18 4.47
CA ILE A 54 -12.62 -5.86 5.10
C ILE A 54 -12.76 -4.75 4.04
N PHE A 55 -12.00 -4.83 2.94
CA PHE A 55 -12.11 -3.85 1.84
C PHE A 55 -13.43 -3.96 1.06
N SER A 56 -13.95 -5.17 0.88
CA SER A 56 -15.27 -5.40 0.27
C SER A 56 -16.38 -4.79 1.11
N SER A 57 -16.40 -5.05 2.42
CA SER A 57 -17.36 -4.46 3.36
C SER A 57 -17.29 -2.93 3.37
N LEU A 58 -16.08 -2.37 3.37
CA LEU A 58 -15.88 -0.92 3.26
C LEU A 58 -16.49 -0.36 1.97
N SER A 59 -16.33 -1.06 0.84
CA SER A 59 -16.99 -0.64 -0.40
C SER A 59 -18.51 -0.76 -0.31
N GLU A 60 -19.06 -1.84 0.24
CA GLU A 60 -20.51 -2.08 0.29
C GLU A 60 -21.26 -1.09 1.21
N THR A 61 -20.61 -0.71 2.30
CA THR A 61 -21.13 0.22 3.31
C THR A 61 -20.91 1.67 2.95
N SER A 62 -19.87 1.98 2.17
CA SER A 62 -19.62 3.33 1.69
C SER A 62 -20.71 3.81 0.73
N MET A 63 -20.80 5.12 0.56
CA MET A 63 -21.66 5.75 -0.44
C MET A 63 -21.29 5.34 -1.88
N MET A 64 -20.05 4.88 -2.10
CA MET A 64 -19.57 4.32 -3.36
C MET A 64 -19.92 2.83 -3.46
N LYS A 65 -20.67 2.43 -4.48
CA LYS A 65 -20.84 1.01 -4.84
C LYS A 65 -19.92 0.62 -5.99
N LEU A 66 -19.15 -0.44 -5.78
CA LEU A 66 -18.31 -1.07 -6.79
C LEU A 66 -18.91 -2.41 -7.23
N ALA A 67 -18.75 -2.75 -8.50
CA ALA A 67 -19.04 -4.10 -8.98
C ALA A 67 -18.03 -5.11 -8.40
N SER A 68 -18.43 -6.38 -8.26
CA SER A 68 -17.58 -7.44 -7.66
C SER A 68 -16.26 -7.65 -8.41
N ASN A 69 -16.27 -7.52 -9.74
CA ASN A 69 -15.05 -7.54 -10.56
C ASN A 69 -14.11 -6.35 -10.26
N SER A 70 -14.68 -5.19 -9.93
CA SER A 70 -13.95 -3.95 -9.68
C SER A 70 -13.30 -3.94 -8.31
N ILE A 71 -13.93 -4.51 -7.27
CA ILE A 71 -13.30 -4.61 -5.94
C ILE A 71 -12.08 -5.55 -5.97
N GLN A 72 -12.14 -6.66 -6.70
CA GLN A 72 -10.99 -7.57 -6.85
C GLN A 72 -9.84 -6.88 -7.58
N LYS A 73 -10.10 -6.25 -8.73
CA LYS A 73 -9.10 -5.47 -9.48
C LYS A 73 -8.50 -4.33 -8.64
N LEU A 74 -9.33 -3.65 -7.84
CA LEU A 74 -8.89 -2.62 -6.90
C LEU A 74 -7.96 -3.20 -5.83
N PHE A 75 -8.31 -4.36 -5.26
CA PHE A 75 -7.49 -5.03 -4.26
C PHE A 75 -6.14 -5.49 -4.80
N ASP A 76 -6.12 -6.06 -6.01
CA ASP A 76 -4.87 -6.47 -6.67
C ASP A 76 -3.97 -5.25 -6.94
N LEU A 77 -4.55 -4.15 -7.40
CA LEU A 77 -3.82 -2.90 -7.62
C LEU A 77 -3.27 -2.32 -6.31
N MET A 78 -4.06 -2.33 -5.23
CA MET A 78 -3.59 -1.92 -3.90
C MET A 78 -2.43 -2.79 -3.42
N ARG A 79 -2.56 -4.12 -3.54
CA ARG A 79 -1.56 -5.08 -3.08
C ARG A 79 -0.27 -4.95 -3.87
N MET A 80 -0.32 -4.79 -5.19
CA MET A 80 0.88 -4.58 -6.01
C MET A 80 1.56 -3.24 -5.68
N SER A 81 0.81 -2.17 -5.43
CA SER A 81 1.38 -0.89 -4.99
C SER A 81 2.07 -0.98 -3.63
N VAL A 82 1.42 -1.61 -2.64
CA VAL A 82 2.00 -1.85 -1.32
C VAL A 82 3.25 -2.72 -1.43
N LYS A 83 3.18 -3.83 -2.19
CA LYS A 83 4.31 -4.72 -2.44
C LYS A 83 5.50 -3.96 -3.02
N ARG A 84 5.27 -3.14 -4.06
CA ARG A 84 6.32 -2.33 -4.69
C ARG A 84 7.04 -1.46 -3.65
N GLN A 85 6.26 -0.67 -2.92
CA GLN A 85 6.78 0.31 -1.97
C GLN A 85 7.50 -0.35 -0.79
N LEU A 86 6.94 -1.44 -0.26
CA LEU A 86 7.53 -2.21 0.84
C LEU A 86 8.87 -2.83 0.45
N GLN A 87 8.97 -3.38 -0.76
CA GLN A 87 10.19 -3.98 -1.28
C GLN A 87 11.27 -2.92 -1.59
N SER A 88 10.89 -1.66 -1.85
CA SER A 88 11.84 -0.56 -2.07
C SER A 88 12.42 0.06 -0.80
N LEU A 89 11.87 -0.24 0.38
CA LEU A 89 12.40 0.31 1.64
C LEU A 89 13.83 -0.20 1.86
N ALA A 90 14.79 0.64 2.23
CA ALA A 90 16.14 0.13 2.52
C ALA A 90 16.19 -0.45 3.94
N HIS A 91 15.47 0.14 4.89
CA HIS A 91 15.51 -0.21 6.31
C HIS A 91 14.12 -0.39 6.95
N PRO A 92 13.95 -1.27 7.95
CA PRO A 92 12.67 -1.48 8.64
C PRO A 92 12.07 -0.21 9.27
N LEU A 93 12.87 0.74 9.77
CA LEU A 93 12.35 2.00 10.31
C LEU A 93 11.70 2.89 9.24
N GLU A 94 11.98 2.66 7.96
CA GLU A 94 11.25 3.37 6.90
C GLU A 94 9.78 2.95 6.84
N ILE A 95 9.35 1.87 7.51
CA ILE A 95 7.93 1.48 7.58
C ILE A 95 7.09 2.56 8.27
N ILE A 96 7.61 3.19 9.34
CA ILE A 96 6.87 4.27 9.99
C ILE A 96 6.84 5.52 9.10
N GLU A 97 7.93 5.84 8.41
CA GLU A 97 7.96 6.93 7.43
C GLU A 97 6.99 6.69 6.28
N TRP A 98 6.99 5.47 5.74
CA TRP A 98 6.11 4.99 4.69
C TRP A 98 4.64 5.15 5.08
N THR A 99 4.30 4.75 6.31
CA THR A 99 2.93 4.86 6.83
C THR A 99 2.53 6.31 7.06
N LEU A 100 3.41 7.13 7.65
CA LEU A 100 3.17 8.56 7.88
C LEU A 100 3.02 9.33 6.56
N ASN A 101 3.89 9.05 5.58
CA ASN A 101 3.79 9.61 4.23
C ASN A 101 2.44 9.28 3.60
N HIS A 102 1.93 8.05 3.79
CA HIS A 102 0.64 7.64 3.25
C HIS A 102 -0.53 8.37 3.91
N VAL A 103 -0.53 8.50 5.24
CA VAL A 103 -1.54 9.28 5.98
C VAL A 103 -1.52 10.75 5.52
N GLU A 104 -0.33 11.36 5.48
CA GLU A 104 -0.16 12.76 5.08
C GLU A 104 -0.54 13.00 3.62
N GLY A 105 -0.24 12.07 2.71
CA GLY A 105 -0.67 12.20 1.32
C GLY A 105 -2.18 12.05 1.19
N VAL A 106 -2.84 11.23 2.02
CA VAL A 106 -4.32 11.11 2.02
C VAL A 106 -4.98 12.43 2.45
N GLN A 107 -4.34 13.19 3.34
CA GLN A 107 -4.84 14.51 3.77
C GLN A 107 -5.06 15.48 2.59
N GLN A 108 -4.36 15.29 1.47
CA GLN A 108 -4.49 16.14 0.28
C GLN A 108 -5.78 15.89 -0.51
N PHE A 109 -6.42 14.73 -0.33
CA PHE A 109 -7.61 14.33 -1.09
C PHE A 109 -8.91 14.51 -0.31
N VAL A 110 -8.83 14.56 1.02
CA VAL A 110 -10.02 14.57 1.87
C VAL A 110 -10.48 16.00 2.22
N PRO A 111 -11.79 16.24 2.37
CA PRO A 111 -12.30 17.53 2.82
C PRO A 111 -11.78 17.95 4.20
N GLN A 112 -11.84 19.25 4.49
CA GLN A 112 -11.38 19.81 5.77
C GLN A 112 -12.07 19.18 6.97
N GLN A 113 -13.37 18.86 6.87
CA GLN A 113 -14.12 18.20 7.95
C GLN A 113 -13.59 16.80 8.30
N THR A 114 -12.86 16.15 7.39
CA THR A 114 -12.32 14.79 7.57
C THR A 114 -10.93 14.81 8.22
N GLN A 115 -10.24 15.95 8.21
CA GLN A 115 -8.87 16.10 8.72
C GLN A 115 -8.71 15.64 10.19
N PRO A 116 -9.64 15.91 11.12
CA PRO A 116 -9.53 15.43 12.50
C PRO A 116 -9.38 13.91 12.61
N THR A 117 -10.06 13.13 11.77
CA THR A 117 -9.94 11.66 11.74
C THR A 117 -8.51 11.21 11.38
N LEU A 118 -7.89 11.87 10.41
CA LEU A 118 -6.50 11.56 10.00
C LEU A 118 -5.47 12.02 11.04
N ILE A 119 -5.74 13.13 11.74
CA ILE A 119 -4.90 13.60 12.85
C ILE A 119 -4.92 12.57 13.99
N GLN A 120 -6.10 12.08 14.40
CA GLN A 120 -6.23 11.05 15.42
C GLN A 120 -5.54 9.74 15.01
N LEU A 121 -5.67 9.33 13.74
CA LEU A 121 -4.95 8.18 13.21
C LEU A 121 -3.43 8.36 13.31
N ARG A 122 -2.91 9.53 12.93
CA ARG A 122 -1.48 9.87 13.03
C ARG A 122 -1.00 9.82 14.48
N GLU A 123 -1.77 10.35 15.42
CA GLU A 123 -1.42 10.31 16.85
C GLU A 123 -1.36 8.87 17.38
N ARG A 124 -2.32 8.02 17.01
CA ARG A 124 -2.30 6.59 17.35
C ARG A 124 -1.11 5.85 16.74
N LEU A 125 -0.76 6.16 15.49
CA LEU A 125 0.44 5.62 14.83
C LEU A 125 1.73 6.02 15.56
N LEU A 126 1.84 7.28 15.97
CA LEU A 126 2.99 7.76 16.74
C LEU A 126 3.03 7.17 18.15
N ALA A 127 1.88 6.94 18.79
CA ALA A 127 1.80 6.22 20.05
C ALA A 127 2.29 4.77 19.92
N LEU A 128 1.85 4.05 18.89
CA LEU A 128 2.33 2.70 18.58
C LEU A 128 3.83 2.70 18.26
N HIS A 129 4.31 3.64 17.44
CA HIS A 129 5.74 3.74 17.12
C HIS A 129 6.62 3.83 18.38
N ARG A 130 6.21 4.59 19.39
CA ARG A 130 6.95 4.76 20.65
C ARG A 130 7.09 3.46 21.46
N THR A 131 6.23 2.46 21.21
CA THR A 131 6.30 1.15 21.88
C THR A 131 7.13 0.14 21.12
N LEU A 132 7.55 0.43 19.88
CA LEU A 132 8.23 -0.50 18.99
C LEU A 132 9.73 -0.22 18.92
N ASN A 133 10.54 -1.27 18.95
CA ASN A 133 11.97 -1.21 18.67
C ASN A 133 12.28 -1.63 17.23
N VAL A 134 13.56 -1.53 16.83
CA VAL A 134 14.00 -1.88 15.47
C VAL A 134 13.74 -3.36 15.13
N GLY A 135 13.86 -4.26 16.10
CA GLY A 135 13.55 -5.68 15.96
C GLY A 135 12.07 -5.93 15.66
N ASP A 136 11.17 -5.19 16.32
CA ASP A 136 9.74 -5.27 16.03
C ASP A 136 9.44 -4.81 14.59
N TYR A 137 10.06 -3.72 14.15
CA TYR A 137 9.94 -3.26 12.76
C TYR A 137 10.53 -4.27 11.75
N HIS A 138 11.61 -4.97 12.08
CA HIS A 138 12.10 -6.08 11.25
C HIS A 138 11.08 -7.20 11.15
N TRP A 139 10.44 -7.56 12.26
CA TRP A 139 9.42 -8.60 12.29
C TRP A 139 8.19 -8.20 11.45
N ILE A 140 7.69 -6.98 11.63
CA ILE A 140 6.61 -6.40 10.82
C ILE A 140 6.99 -6.42 9.34
N ARG A 141 8.19 -5.96 8.99
CA ARG A 141 8.68 -5.96 7.61
C ARG A 141 8.67 -7.37 7.02
N ARG A 142 9.19 -8.36 7.74
CA ARG A 142 9.22 -9.76 7.32
C ARG A 142 7.81 -10.30 7.08
N ALA A 143 6.89 -10.05 8.01
CA ALA A 143 5.50 -10.49 7.90
C ALA A 143 4.83 -9.91 6.65
N LEU A 144 4.97 -8.60 6.40
CA LEU A 144 4.40 -7.93 5.23
C LEU A 144 5.04 -8.36 3.89
N LEU A 145 6.35 -8.62 3.88
CA LEU A 145 7.04 -9.15 2.71
C LEU A 145 6.56 -10.56 2.37
N ASN A 146 6.38 -11.42 3.38
CA ASN A 146 5.81 -12.76 3.20
C ASN A 146 4.34 -12.70 2.74
N PHE A 147 3.55 -11.76 3.27
CA PHE A 147 2.16 -11.56 2.86
C PHE A 147 2.00 -11.17 1.39
N THR A 148 3.00 -10.52 0.81
CA THR A 148 3.02 -10.10 -0.60
C THR A 148 3.92 -10.99 -1.48
N ALA A 149 4.54 -12.02 -0.89
CA ALA A 149 5.38 -12.97 -1.61
C ALA A 149 4.58 -13.76 -2.64
N GLY A 150 5.22 -14.15 -3.74
CA GLY A 150 4.60 -14.94 -4.81
C GLY A 150 3.55 -14.21 -5.66
N PHE A 151 2.93 -13.14 -5.18
CA PHE A 151 1.90 -12.42 -5.94
C PHE A 151 2.47 -11.64 -7.12
N ARG A 152 2.15 -12.06 -8.34
CA ARG A 152 2.68 -11.49 -9.59
C ARG A 152 1.54 -11.14 -10.51
N VAL A 153 1.12 -9.88 -10.41
CA VAL A 153 0.09 -9.30 -11.26
C VAL A 153 0.72 -8.15 -12.04
N LYS A 154 0.48 -8.15 -13.36
CA LYS A 154 0.99 -7.11 -14.24
C LYS A 154 0.10 -5.89 -14.10
N VAL A 155 0.71 -4.76 -13.78
CA VAL A 155 0.01 -3.48 -13.68
C VAL A 155 0.58 -2.58 -14.76
N SER A 156 -0.25 -2.16 -15.71
CA SER A 156 0.14 -1.32 -16.85
C SER A 156 0.93 -0.07 -16.43
N LEU A 157 0.49 0.62 -15.36
CA LEU A 157 1.23 1.74 -14.77
C LEU A 157 2.69 1.39 -14.43
N PHE A 158 2.94 0.21 -13.85
CA PHE A 158 4.28 -0.20 -13.47
C PHE A 158 5.10 -0.69 -14.66
N LEU A 159 4.47 -1.34 -15.64
CA LEU A 159 5.13 -1.75 -16.88
C LEU A 159 5.61 -0.53 -17.69
N ASN A 160 4.72 0.45 -17.89
CA ASN A 160 5.00 1.64 -18.68
C ASN A 160 6.10 2.51 -18.05
N ASN A 161 6.12 2.58 -16.71
CA ASN A 161 7.16 3.29 -15.97
C ASN A 161 8.44 2.47 -15.76
N ARG A 162 8.55 1.28 -16.38
CA ARG A 162 9.69 0.35 -16.24
C ARG A 162 9.99 -0.02 -14.78
N LEU A 163 8.96 -0.01 -13.94
CA LEU A 163 9.02 -0.47 -12.56
C LEU A 163 8.78 -1.98 -12.48
N GLN A 164 8.04 -2.54 -13.42
CA GLN A 164 7.87 -3.98 -13.63
C GLN A 164 8.49 -4.45 -14.95
N ASP A 165 8.95 -5.70 -14.97
CA ASP A 165 9.24 -6.42 -16.20
C ASP A 165 8.00 -7.11 -16.78
N THR A 166 8.14 -7.73 -17.96
CA THR A 166 7.06 -8.44 -18.64
C THR A 166 6.54 -9.65 -17.88
N GLU A 167 7.26 -10.17 -16.88
CA GLU A 167 6.85 -11.27 -16.02
C GLU A 167 6.16 -10.79 -14.74
N GLY A 168 5.99 -9.47 -14.56
CA GLY A 168 5.35 -8.85 -13.40
C GLY A 168 6.27 -8.76 -12.18
N MET A 169 7.58 -8.96 -12.35
CA MET A 169 8.58 -8.77 -11.31
C MET A 169 8.98 -7.30 -11.23
N PHE A 170 9.25 -6.83 -10.01
CA PHE A 170 9.64 -5.44 -9.79
C PHE A 170 11.15 -5.24 -9.97
N LEU A 171 11.51 -4.17 -10.68
CA LEU A 171 12.89 -3.74 -10.90
C LEU A 171 13.27 -2.67 -9.89
N TYR A 172 14.29 -2.91 -9.06
CA TYR A 172 14.73 -1.97 -8.03
C TYR A 172 16.07 -1.34 -8.39
N PRO A 173 16.20 -0.01 -8.30
CA PRO A 173 17.51 0.61 -8.36
C PRO A 173 18.33 0.20 -7.12
N PRO A 174 19.67 0.24 -7.21
CA PRO A 174 20.50 0.10 -6.02
C PRO A 174 20.13 1.13 -4.94
N PRO A 175 20.38 0.82 -3.67
CA PRO A 175 20.28 1.80 -2.60
C PRO A 175 21.16 3.01 -2.91
N SER A 176 20.66 4.20 -2.58
CA SER A 176 21.40 5.46 -2.80
C SER A 176 22.07 5.98 -1.52
N TYR A 177 21.54 5.64 -0.35
CA TYR A 177 22.01 6.13 0.94
C TYR A 177 21.93 5.06 2.03
N LEU A 178 22.75 5.22 3.06
CA LEU A 178 22.59 4.54 4.35
C LEU A 178 21.46 5.17 5.15
N VAL A 179 20.99 4.45 6.15
CA VAL A 179 20.02 4.95 7.13
C VAL A 179 20.77 5.84 8.11
N PRO A 180 20.29 7.06 8.44
CA PRO A 180 20.96 8.03 9.31
C PRO A 180 20.93 7.67 10.81
N LEU A 181 21.00 6.38 11.14
CA LEU A 181 21.20 5.92 12.51
C LEU A 181 22.69 5.86 12.83
N PRO A 182 23.13 6.27 14.03
CA PRO A 182 24.56 6.25 14.42
C PRO A 182 25.21 4.86 14.33
N SER A 183 24.41 3.80 14.46
CA SER A 183 24.87 2.41 14.40
C SER A 183 24.97 1.84 12.98
N CYS A 184 24.52 2.57 11.96
CA CYS A 184 24.50 2.08 10.58
C CYS A 184 25.81 2.41 9.86
N GLU A 185 26.58 1.40 9.52
CA GLU A 185 27.82 1.56 8.76
C GLU A 185 27.68 1.01 7.34
N ALA A 186 28.50 1.53 6.42
CA ALA A 186 28.56 0.98 5.08
C ALA A 186 28.97 -0.50 5.12
N PRO A 187 28.28 -1.39 4.38
CA PRO A 187 28.66 -2.79 4.28
C PRO A 187 30.10 -2.95 3.76
N GLY A 188 30.77 -4.03 4.16
CA GLY A 188 32.13 -4.34 3.73
C GLY A 188 33.23 -3.96 4.71
N THR A 189 32.90 -3.33 5.83
CA THR A 189 33.85 -3.10 6.94
C THR A 189 34.02 -4.39 7.75
N VAL A 190 35.26 -4.91 7.83
CA VAL A 190 35.63 -6.09 8.61
C VAL A 190 36.55 -5.64 9.74
N ARG A 191 36.17 -5.92 10.99
CA ARG A 191 36.95 -5.59 12.19
C ARG A 191 37.46 -6.86 12.85
N ARG A 192 38.78 -6.94 13.09
CA ARG A 192 39.39 -7.99 13.90
C ARG A 192 39.56 -7.49 15.33
N TYR A 193 39.08 -8.28 16.29
CA TYR A 193 39.19 -7.98 17.71
C TYR A 193 40.22 -8.91 18.38
N SER A 194 41.02 -8.36 19.30
CA SER A 194 41.84 -9.10 20.26
C SER A 194 41.67 -8.45 21.62
N ASP A 195 41.47 -9.25 22.68
CA ASP A 195 41.24 -8.77 24.06
C ASP A 195 40.17 -7.67 24.17
N GLY A 196 39.08 -7.81 23.40
CA GLY A 196 37.97 -6.86 23.38
C GLY A 196 38.25 -5.53 22.67
N LYS A 197 39.43 -5.34 22.08
CA LYS A 197 39.81 -4.14 21.32
C LYS A 197 39.92 -4.44 19.83
N VAL A 198 39.55 -3.47 18.99
CA VAL A 198 39.77 -3.55 17.54
C VAL A 198 41.27 -3.43 17.28
N VAL A 199 41.86 -4.47 16.69
CA VAL A 199 43.29 -4.52 16.32
C VAL A 199 43.50 -4.21 14.85
N GLU A 200 42.52 -4.57 14.00
CA GLU A 200 42.60 -4.31 12.56
C GLU A 200 41.21 -4.00 12.01
N THR A 201 41.14 -3.04 11.09
CA THR A 201 39.95 -2.79 10.27
C THR A 201 40.35 -2.87 8.81
N THR A 202 39.68 -3.73 8.05
CA THR A 202 39.85 -3.88 6.61
C THR A 202 38.52 -3.65 5.91
N THR A 203 38.57 -3.31 4.63
CA THR A 203 37.37 -3.16 3.80
C THR A 203 37.41 -4.18 2.69
N VAL A 204 36.41 -5.06 2.64
CA VAL A 204 36.21 -5.96 1.50
C VAL A 204 35.42 -5.26 0.40
N PRO A 205 35.71 -5.55 -0.88
CA PRO A 205 34.93 -5.00 -1.99
C PRO A 205 33.45 -5.37 -1.84
N HIS A 206 32.61 -4.36 -1.62
CA HIS A 206 31.17 -4.50 -1.60
C HIS A 206 30.57 -3.37 -2.43
N ARG A 207 29.55 -3.69 -3.25
CA ARG A 207 28.87 -2.70 -4.11
C ARG A 207 28.40 -1.47 -3.33
N ASP A 208 27.92 -1.73 -2.12
CA ASP A 208 27.34 -0.71 -1.24
C ASP A 208 28.33 -0.13 -0.23
N ALA A 209 29.63 -0.47 -0.32
CA ALA A 209 30.66 0.08 0.58
C ALA A 209 30.84 1.61 0.44
N SER A 210 30.42 2.18 -0.69
CA SER A 210 30.47 3.62 -0.95
C SER A 210 29.20 4.37 -0.53
N LEU A 211 28.19 3.67 0.01
CA LEU A 211 26.98 4.34 0.48
C LEU A 211 27.32 5.31 1.62
N ARG A 212 26.74 6.51 1.55
CA ARG A 212 26.88 7.54 2.57
C ARG A 212 25.54 7.76 3.26
N TYR A 213 25.58 8.35 4.44
CA TYR A 213 24.38 8.90 5.04
C TYR A 213 23.73 9.94 4.12
N PRO A 214 22.39 10.12 4.19
CA PRO A 214 21.70 11.10 3.37
C PRO A 214 22.19 12.51 3.73
N PRO A 215 22.53 13.36 2.74
CA PRO A 215 23.14 14.66 3.03
C PRO A 215 22.21 15.62 3.80
N HIS A 216 20.90 15.40 3.72
CA HIS A 216 19.88 16.21 4.40
C HIS A 216 19.56 15.75 5.82
N VAL A 217 20.10 14.61 6.27
CA VAL A 217 19.88 14.09 7.63
C VAL A 217 21.22 13.74 8.26
N ALA A 218 21.63 14.52 9.26
CA ALA A 218 22.84 14.22 10.00
C ALA A 218 22.71 12.88 10.77
N PRO A 219 23.80 12.12 10.94
CA PRO A 219 23.76 10.88 11.71
C PRO A 219 23.24 11.12 13.13
N GLY A 220 22.26 10.33 13.57
CA GLY A 220 21.68 10.47 14.91
C GLY A 220 20.60 11.54 15.07
N THR A 221 20.34 12.35 14.04
CA THR A 221 19.27 13.36 14.07
C THR A 221 18.00 12.90 13.34
N TRP A 222 17.88 11.61 13.06
CA TRP A 222 16.72 11.03 12.39
C TRP A 222 15.47 11.16 13.25
N ASP A 223 14.38 11.66 12.66
CA ASP A 223 13.08 11.83 13.31
C ASP A 223 11.97 11.61 12.27
N CYS A 224 11.26 10.48 12.37
CA CYS A 224 10.19 10.16 11.43
C CYS A 224 9.00 11.15 11.50
N THR A 225 8.84 11.90 12.60
CA THR A 225 7.75 12.88 12.74
C THR A 225 7.98 14.12 11.89
N GLN A 226 9.24 14.44 11.59
CA GLN A 226 9.64 15.55 10.75
C GLN A 226 9.84 15.08 9.32
N ARG A 227 8.98 15.55 8.40
CA ARG A 227 9.04 15.17 6.98
C ARG A 227 10.42 15.42 6.34
N LYS A 228 11.12 16.48 6.73
CA LYS A 228 12.47 16.81 6.24
C LYS A 228 13.55 15.82 6.69
N CYS A 229 13.30 15.03 7.73
CA CYS A 229 14.23 14.05 8.28
C CYS A 229 13.95 12.62 7.80
N ARG A 230 12.88 12.42 7.01
CA ARG A 230 12.55 11.12 6.41
C ARG A 230 13.51 10.82 5.26
N VAL A 231 13.85 9.54 5.12
CA VAL A 231 14.82 9.07 4.12
C VAL A 231 14.15 8.33 2.97
N THR A 232 12.95 7.79 3.19
CA THR A 232 12.19 7.11 2.15
C THR A 232 11.30 8.07 1.40
N SER A 233 11.28 7.95 0.07
CA SER A 233 10.28 8.58 -0.80
C SER A 233 9.05 7.69 -1.00
N ALA A 234 9.01 6.51 -0.39
CA ALA A 234 7.86 5.61 -0.43
C ALA A 234 6.67 6.20 0.36
N GLY A 235 5.47 5.68 0.13
CA GLY A 235 4.27 6.08 0.88
C GLY A 235 3.54 7.27 0.26
N VAL A 236 4.01 7.75 -0.88
CA VAL A 236 3.34 8.78 -1.67
C VAL A 236 2.39 8.17 -2.70
N ASN A 237 1.49 9.00 -3.23
CA ASN A 237 0.54 8.60 -4.27
C ASN A 237 1.27 8.30 -5.60
N VAL A 238 1.56 7.02 -5.86
CA VAL A 238 2.20 6.54 -7.10
C VAL A 238 1.35 6.70 -8.35
N PHE A 239 0.08 7.08 -8.19
CA PHE A 239 -0.87 7.25 -9.28
C PHE A 239 -1.06 8.72 -9.70
N ALA A 240 -0.38 9.66 -9.03
CA ALA A 240 -0.54 11.11 -9.26
C ALA A 240 0.21 11.66 -10.48
N HIS A 241 0.97 10.83 -11.21
CA HIS A 241 1.81 11.30 -12.33
C HIS A 241 1.03 11.44 -13.66
N GLY A 242 0.33 12.56 -13.83
CA GLY A 242 -0.11 13.11 -15.12
C GLY A 242 -1.35 12.46 -15.78
N ASP A 243 -2.05 13.24 -16.59
CA ASP A 243 -3.27 12.81 -17.33
C ASP A 243 -3.04 11.57 -18.21
N ASP A 244 -1.82 11.34 -18.69
CA ASP A 244 -1.45 10.16 -19.47
C ASP A 244 -1.52 8.85 -18.65
N VAL A 245 -1.21 8.89 -17.36
CA VAL A 245 -1.33 7.71 -16.47
C VAL A 245 -2.79 7.39 -16.18
N LEU A 246 -3.66 8.39 -16.06
CA LEU A 246 -5.09 8.20 -15.80
C LEU A 246 -5.82 7.57 -16.99
N ARG A 247 -5.48 7.96 -18.22
CA ARG A 247 -5.96 7.32 -19.46
C ARG A 247 -5.39 5.92 -19.66
N MET A 248 -4.13 5.68 -19.28
CA MET A 248 -3.49 4.37 -19.44
C MET A 248 -3.89 3.35 -18.37
N GLN A 249 -4.41 3.79 -17.23
CA GLN A 249 -5.00 2.90 -16.21
C GLN A 249 -6.28 2.19 -16.68
N SER A 250 -6.87 2.58 -17.80
CA SER A 250 -7.96 1.84 -18.47
C SER A 250 -7.48 0.50 -19.05
N GLN A 251 -6.19 0.39 -19.40
CA GLN A 251 -5.64 -0.81 -20.03
C GLN A 251 -5.03 -1.76 -18.97
N GLU A 252 -5.83 -2.79 -18.69
CA GLU A 252 -5.52 -4.15 -18.22
C GLU A 252 -4.54 -4.36 -17.05
N ILE A 253 -5.13 -4.84 -15.94
CA ILE A 253 -4.47 -5.76 -15.02
C ILE A 253 -4.47 -7.12 -15.72
N VAL A 254 -3.32 -7.58 -16.24
CA VAL A 254 -3.22 -8.91 -16.84
C VAL A 254 -2.75 -9.90 -15.76
N PRO A 255 -3.53 -10.96 -15.46
CA PRO A 255 -3.09 -12.02 -14.55
C PRO A 255 -1.78 -12.63 -15.05
N GLY A 256 -0.76 -12.71 -14.18
CA GLY A 256 0.45 -13.48 -14.48
C GLY A 256 0.17 -14.98 -14.45
N LYS A 257 1.05 -15.80 -15.06
CA LYS A 257 0.95 -17.28 -15.07
C LYS A 257 0.91 -17.95 -13.68
N ALA A 258 1.17 -17.19 -12.61
CA ALA A 258 1.13 -17.61 -11.21
C ALA A 258 0.03 -16.88 -10.40
N HIS A 259 -1.05 -16.44 -11.07
CA HIS A 259 -2.19 -15.82 -10.40
C HIS A 259 -3.00 -16.88 -9.62
N VAL A 260 -2.53 -17.19 -8.41
CA VAL A 260 -3.36 -17.84 -7.40
C VAL A 260 -4.38 -16.79 -6.95
N THR A 261 -5.67 -17.06 -7.12
CA THR A 261 -6.72 -16.13 -6.69
C THR A 261 -6.69 -16.00 -5.16
N ALA A 262 -7.14 -14.85 -4.65
CA ALA A 262 -7.28 -14.68 -3.19
C ALA A 262 -8.18 -15.77 -2.57
N GLU A 263 -9.11 -16.35 -3.37
CA GLU A 263 -9.98 -17.46 -3.00
C GLU A 263 -9.24 -18.79 -2.78
N GLU A 264 -8.17 -19.08 -3.52
CA GLU A 264 -7.39 -20.31 -3.34
C GLU A 264 -6.49 -20.24 -2.10
N GLN A 265 -5.91 -19.06 -1.80
CA GLN A 265 -5.15 -18.84 -0.57
C GLN A 265 -6.05 -18.76 0.68
N ALA A 266 -7.33 -18.38 0.51
CA ALA A 266 -8.31 -18.34 1.59
C ALA A 266 -8.78 -19.74 2.04
N LYS A 267 -8.54 -20.81 1.27
CA LYS A 267 -8.92 -22.17 1.67
C LYS A 267 -7.96 -22.82 2.68
N GLU A 268 -6.77 -22.25 2.85
CA GLU A 268 -5.69 -22.86 3.63
C GLU A 268 -5.56 -22.28 5.06
N ALA A 269 -6.29 -21.21 5.38
CA ALA A 269 -6.14 -20.50 6.65
C ALA A 269 -7.47 -19.99 7.23
N THR A 270 -8.41 -20.88 7.58
CA THR A 270 -9.71 -20.43 8.11
C THR A 270 -10.37 -21.48 8.99
N ARG A 271 -10.24 -21.26 10.30
CA ARG A 271 -11.24 -21.66 11.30
C ARG A 271 -11.12 -20.85 12.59
N GLY A 272 -9.91 -20.39 12.95
CA GLY A 272 -9.68 -19.65 14.19
C GLY A 272 -10.06 -18.15 14.16
N TYR A 273 -10.06 -17.51 12.98
CA TYR A 273 -10.13 -16.05 12.88
C TYR A 273 -11.39 -15.50 12.19
N GLU A 274 -12.33 -16.38 11.81
CA GLU A 274 -13.56 -15.98 11.10
C GLU A 274 -14.44 -15.05 11.94
N LEU A 275 -14.47 -15.26 13.26
CA LEU A 275 -15.25 -14.43 14.19
C LEU A 275 -14.65 -13.02 14.34
N GLU A 276 -13.33 -12.91 14.51
CA GLU A 276 -12.63 -11.62 14.56
C GLU A 276 -12.77 -10.87 13.22
N MET A 277 -12.70 -11.60 12.10
CA MET A 277 -12.87 -11.06 10.75
C MET A 277 -14.28 -10.51 10.53
N ASN A 278 -15.31 -11.27 10.91
CA ASN A 278 -16.69 -10.79 10.85
C ASN A 278 -16.87 -9.55 11.73
N TYR A 279 -16.25 -9.53 12.91
CA TYR A 279 -16.31 -8.39 13.82
C TYR A 279 -15.66 -7.13 13.23
N LEU A 280 -14.46 -7.24 12.66
CA LEU A 280 -13.78 -6.12 12.01
C LEU A 280 -14.48 -5.64 10.75
N SER A 281 -14.94 -6.58 9.92
CA SER A 281 -15.74 -6.27 8.74
C SER A 281 -17.03 -5.54 9.12
N GLN A 282 -17.64 -5.90 10.25
CA GLN A 282 -18.80 -5.18 10.79
C GLN A 282 -18.42 -3.79 11.32
N LEU A 283 -17.26 -3.64 11.97
CA LEU A 283 -16.76 -2.34 12.46
C LEU A 283 -16.40 -1.39 11.32
N ALA A 284 -15.77 -1.93 10.29
CA ALA A 284 -15.46 -1.26 9.03
C ALA A 284 -16.76 -1.03 8.25
N GLY A 285 -17.36 0.15 8.38
CA GLY A 285 -18.61 0.48 7.69
C GLY A 285 -19.89 0.50 8.55
N LYS A 286 -19.79 0.59 9.88
CA LYS A 286 -20.98 0.73 10.77
C LYS A 286 -21.83 1.97 10.51
N ARG A 287 -21.31 2.98 9.80
CA ARG A 287 -22.14 4.10 9.39
C ARG A 287 -22.86 3.72 8.10
N HIS A 288 -24.18 3.55 8.23
CA HIS A 288 -25.04 3.66 7.07
C HIS A 288 -24.81 5.03 6.43
N PRO A 289 -24.76 5.11 5.09
CA PRO A 289 -24.65 6.40 4.42
C PRO A 289 -25.76 7.29 4.98
N SER A 290 -25.43 8.56 5.28
CA SER A 290 -26.48 9.58 5.39
C SER A 290 -27.38 9.47 4.16
N ALA A 291 -28.63 9.94 4.22
CA ALA A 291 -29.68 9.75 3.21
C ALA A 291 -29.37 10.23 1.76
N HIS A 292 -28.10 10.42 1.41
CA HIS A 292 -27.55 10.54 0.08
C HIS A 292 -27.67 9.22 -0.71
N GLU A 293 -27.99 9.41 -1.98
CA GLU A 293 -28.10 8.36 -2.98
C GLU A 293 -26.76 7.60 -3.14
N LYS A 294 -26.83 6.27 -3.24
CA LYS A 294 -25.65 5.44 -3.48
C LYS A 294 -25.11 5.71 -4.88
N ILE A 295 -23.82 5.99 -4.98
CA ILE A 295 -23.15 6.32 -6.23
C ILE A 295 -22.49 5.05 -6.78
N HIS A 296 -22.95 4.58 -7.93
CA HIS A 296 -22.31 3.48 -8.64
C HIS A 296 -21.06 4.01 -9.36
N LEU A 297 -19.90 3.43 -9.04
CA LEU A 297 -18.62 3.77 -9.67
C LEU A 297 -18.08 2.56 -10.43
N THR A 298 -17.88 2.74 -11.73
CA THR A 298 -17.18 1.78 -12.58
C THR A 298 -15.71 2.16 -12.58
N LEU A 299 -14.88 1.50 -11.76
CA LEU A 299 -13.46 1.87 -11.62
C LEU A 299 -12.59 1.40 -12.79
N PHE A 300 -13.03 0.38 -13.52
CA PHE A 300 -12.29 -0.24 -14.61
C PHE A 300 -13.24 -0.43 -15.79
N GLU A 301 -12.77 -0.15 -17.00
CA GLU A 301 -13.52 -0.48 -18.22
C GLU A 301 -13.76 -2.01 -18.22
N GLU A 302 -15.01 -2.42 -18.43
CA GLU A 302 -15.32 -3.83 -18.63
C GLU A 302 -14.66 -4.25 -19.95
N GLU A 303 -13.88 -5.33 -19.91
CA GLU A 303 -13.43 -5.98 -21.14
C GLU A 303 -14.68 -6.26 -21.97
N SER A 304 -14.81 -5.57 -23.10
CA SER A 304 -15.89 -5.84 -24.04
C SER A 304 -15.83 -7.33 -24.37
N ASN A 305 -16.81 -8.09 -23.88
CA ASN A 305 -16.95 -9.49 -24.22
C ASN A 305 -16.77 -9.64 -25.72
N GLY A 306 -15.77 -10.45 -26.08
CA GLY A 306 -15.40 -10.77 -27.45
C GLY A 306 -16.64 -10.99 -28.31
N THR A 307 -16.65 -10.23 -29.38
CA THR A 307 -17.67 -10.09 -30.42
C THR A 307 -18.40 -11.40 -30.76
N LYS A 308 -19.74 -11.29 -30.82
CA LYS A 308 -20.68 -12.28 -31.39
C LYS A 308 -20.16 -12.88 -32.72
N PRO A 309 -20.42 -14.17 -33.01
CA PRO A 309 -20.01 -14.77 -34.27
C PRO A 309 -20.75 -14.10 -35.44
N SER A 310 -20.00 -13.61 -36.43
CA SER A 310 -20.56 -13.11 -37.68
C SER A 310 -21.20 -14.25 -38.48
N PRO A 311 -22.42 -14.11 -39.01
CA PRO A 311 -23.01 -15.13 -39.88
C PRO A 311 -22.29 -15.11 -41.23
N ARG A 312 -21.57 -16.19 -41.54
CA ARG A 312 -21.04 -16.44 -42.89
C ARG A 312 -22.20 -16.48 -43.88
N ARG A 313 -22.24 -15.49 -44.77
CA ARG A 313 -23.04 -15.53 -46.00
C ARG A 313 -22.70 -16.80 -46.79
N GLN A 314 -23.71 -17.63 -47.01
CA GLN A 314 -23.71 -18.61 -48.10
C GLN A 314 -23.60 -17.84 -49.43
N ARG A 315 -22.66 -18.25 -50.28
CA ARG A 315 -22.68 -17.95 -51.71
C ARG A 315 -22.93 -19.27 -52.44
N SER A 316 -24.05 -19.30 -53.16
CA SER A 316 -24.26 -20.05 -54.40
C SER A 316 -23.18 -19.72 -55.43
#